data_AF-A0A6N1MLQ5-F1
#
_entry.id   AF-A0A6N1MLQ5-F1
#
_cell.length_a   1.000
_cell.length_b   1.000
_cell.length_c   1.000
_cell.angle_alpha   90.00
_cell.angle_beta   90.00
_cell.angle_gamma   90.00
#
_symmetry.space_group_name_H-M   'P 1'
#
loop_
_entity.id
_entity.type
_entity.pdbx_description
1 polymer ?
#
loop_
_entity_poly.entity_id
_entity_poly.type
_entity_poly.pdbx_seq_one_letter_code
_entity_poly.pdbx_strand_id
1 'polypeptide(L)'
;MMKKAPQKAKRPCSYQACSGYAINQGYCDKHQGKIKQRDRDRGTAHQRGYDARWEKERTVFLESNPLCVDHKKRGYIEVATVVDHIVPHKGDKQLFWDKLNWQPLCKPCHDRKTATEDRGAWVPQYTPSKANLNSINPFFAGDQVQATTGVAFETMQCSEYDIFTVIESDSKSIVVKDQDEWVHRLHHSHFKRA
;
A
#
# COMPACT_ATOMS: atom_id res chain seq x y z
N MET A 1 21.07 2.33 -33.01
CA MET A 1 19.60 2.09 -33.08
C MET A 1 19.15 1.49 -31.76
N MET A 2 18.41 2.21 -30.92
CA MET A 2 17.91 1.66 -29.65
C MET A 2 16.88 0.57 -29.94
N LYS A 3 17.13 -0.65 -29.47
CA LYS A 3 16.21 -1.79 -29.64
C LYS A 3 14.93 -1.48 -28.84
N LYS A 4 13.80 -1.31 -29.53
CA LYS A 4 12.48 -1.09 -28.90
C LYS A 4 12.16 -2.28 -28.01
N ALA A 5 11.75 -2.02 -26.76
CA ALA A 5 11.31 -3.07 -25.86
C ALA A 5 10.13 -3.86 -26.47
N PRO A 6 10.05 -5.19 -26.24
CA PRO A 6 8.95 -5.99 -26.76
C PRO A 6 7.62 -5.48 -26.22
N GLN A 7 6.65 -5.29 -27.12
CA GLN A 7 5.31 -4.88 -26.72
C GLN A 7 4.58 -6.04 -26.06
N LYS A 8 3.87 -5.75 -24.98
CA LYS A 8 3.04 -6.73 -24.27
C LYS A 8 2.05 -7.38 -25.24
N ALA A 9 1.93 -8.71 -25.17
CA ALA A 9 0.95 -9.45 -25.94
C ALA A 9 -0.47 -8.92 -25.69
N LYS A 10 -1.26 -8.78 -26.76
CA LYS A 10 -2.65 -8.33 -26.66
C LYS A 10 -3.47 -9.39 -25.92
N ARG A 11 -4.27 -8.95 -24.95
CA ARG A 11 -5.15 -9.84 -24.19
C ARG A 11 -6.33 -10.26 -25.07
N PRO A 12 -6.82 -11.50 -25.00
CA PRO A 12 -8.05 -11.88 -25.67
C PRO A 12 -9.25 -11.10 -25.10
N CYS A 13 -10.28 -10.93 -25.91
CA CYS A 13 -11.55 -10.38 -25.48
C CYS A 13 -12.21 -11.31 -24.44
N SER A 14 -12.77 -10.74 -23.38
CA SER A 14 -13.43 -11.47 -22.29
C SER A 14 -14.88 -11.83 -22.60
N TYR A 15 -15.40 -11.45 -23.78
CA TYR A 15 -16.72 -11.85 -24.23
C TYR A 15 -16.72 -13.30 -24.69
N GLN A 16 -17.73 -14.07 -24.29
CA GLN A 16 -17.83 -15.50 -24.57
C GLN A 16 -17.71 -15.77 -26.07
N ALA A 17 -16.84 -16.73 -26.44
CA ALA A 17 -16.54 -17.13 -27.81
C ALA A 17 -16.06 -16.00 -28.75
N CYS A 18 -15.59 -14.85 -28.22
CA CYS A 18 -15.02 -13.79 -29.04
C CYS A 18 -13.53 -14.02 -29.31
N SER A 19 -13.16 -14.17 -30.57
CA SER A 19 -11.76 -14.29 -31.03
C SER A 19 -11.01 -12.96 -31.14
N GLY A 20 -11.67 -11.83 -30.84
CA GLY A 20 -11.07 -10.50 -30.90
C GLY A 20 -10.09 -10.23 -29.76
N TYR A 21 -9.27 -9.20 -29.92
CA TYR A 21 -8.34 -8.73 -28.88
C TYR A 21 -8.94 -7.57 -28.07
N ALA A 22 -8.73 -7.59 -26.76
CA ALA A 22 -9.15 -6.53 -25.87
C ALA A 22 -8.36 -5.25 -26.14
N ILE A 23 -9.09 -4.13 -26.28
CA ILE A 23 -8.52 -2.79 -26.42
C ILE A 23 -8.63 -2.01 -25.10
N ASN A 24 -9.70 -2.26 -24.34
CA ASN A 24 -9.97 -1.56 -23.08
C ASN A 24 -10.82 -2.45 -22.17
N GLN A 25 -10.51 -2.41 -20.86
CA GLN A 25 -11.18 -3.15 -19.78
C GLN A 25 -11.56 -4.61 -20.13
N GLY A 26 -10.70 -5.31 -20.87
CA GLY A 26 -10.89 -6.71 -21.21
C GLY A 26 -11.82 -7.00 -22.38
N TYR A 27 -12.37 -6.00 -23.09
CA TYR A 27 -13.23 -6.19 -24.25
C TYR A 27 -12.63 -5.62 -25.55
N CYS A 28 -12.97 -6.22 -26.69
CA CYS A 28 -12.66 -5.67 -28.02
C CYS A 28 -13.60 -4.51 -28.36
N ASP A 29 -13.35 -3.81 -29.47
CA ASP A 29 -14.13 -2.65 -29.91
C ASP A 29 -15.64 -2.95 -30.02
N LYS A 30 -15.97 -4.08 -30.66
CA LYS A 30 -17.36 -4.58 -30.82
C LYS A 30 -18.08 -4.81 -29.49
N HIS A 31 -17.35 -5.10 -28.42
CA HIS A 31 -17.92 -5.43 -27.11
C HIS A 31 -17.77 -4.32 -26.07
N GLN A 32 -17.26 -3.13 -26.44
CA GLN A 32 -17.19 -1.99 -25.53
C GLN A 32 -18.56 -1.56 -24.98
N GLY A 33 -19.64 -1.84 -25.73
CA GLY A 33 -21.02 -1.59 -25.28
C GLY A 33 -21.38 -2.30 -23.96
N LYS A 34 -20.76 -3.45 -23.65
CA LYS A 34 -20.99 -4.17 -22.39
C LYS A 34 -20.45 -3.45 -21.16
N ILE A 35 -19.35 -2.72 -21.31
CA ILE A 35 -18.81 -1.85 -20.26
C ILE A 35 -19.84 -0.75 -19.96
N LYS A 36 -20.31 -0.05 -21.00
CA LYS A 36 -21.32 1.01 -20.87
C LYS A 36 -22.64 0.51 -20.28
N GLN A 37 -23.04 -0.73 -20.57
CA GLN A 37 -24.23 -1.33 -19.98
C GLN A 37 -24.00 -1.61 -18.49
N ARG A 38 -22.92 -2.32 -18.14
CA ARG A 38 -22.55 -2.61 -16.75
C ARG A 38 -22.40 -1.35 -15.90
N ASP A 39 -21.76 -0.31 -16.45
CA ASP A 39 -21.57 0.97 -15.73
C ASP A 39 -22.90 1.70 -15.52
N ARG A 40 -23.84 1.60 -16.48
CA ARG A 40 -25.22 2.09 -16.31
C ARG A 40 -25.97 1.29 -15.24
N ASP A 41 -25.90 -0.04 -15.29
CA ASP A 41 -26.56 -0.93 -14.32
C ASP A 41 -26.01 -0.72 -12.89
N ARG A 42 -24.71 -0.42 -12.77
CA ARG A 42 -24.05 -0.11 -11.49
C ARG A 42 -24.53 1.21 -10.89
N GLY A 43 -24.95 2.17 -11.71
CA GLY A 43 -25.31 3.51 -11.30
C GLY A 43 -24.11 4.38 -10.86
N THR A 44 -24.39 5.65 -10.60
CA THR A 44 -23.37 6.63 -10.19
C THR A 44 -22.88 6.36 -8.76
N ALA A 45 -21.71 6.91 -8.40
CA ALA A 45 -21.18 6.81 -7.03
C ALA A 45 -22.19 7.33 -5.99
N HIS A 46 -22.82 8.47 -6.29
CA HIS A 46 -23.87 9.06 -5.46
C HIS A 46 -25.07 8.12 -5.31
N GLN A 47 -25.58 7.53 -6.40
CA GLN A 47 -26.67 6.55 -6.33
C GLN A 47 -26.30 5.33 -5.47
N ARG A 48 -25.02 4.92 -5.48
CA ARG A 48 -24.52 3.84 -4.64
C ARG A 48 -24.33 4.23 -3.17
N GLY A 49 -24.40 5.51 -2.81
CA GLY A 49 -24.34 6.00 -1.43
C GLY A 49 -23.05 6.76 -1.10
N TYR A 50 -22.13 6.89 -2.05
CA TYR A 50 -20.92 7.69 -1.93
C TYR A 50 -21.23 9.16 -2.25
N ASP A 51 -22.02 9.79 -1.38
CA ASP A 51 -22.44 11.18 -1.47
C ASP A 51 -21.70 12.07 -0.45
N ALA A 52 -22.11 13.33 -0.32
CA ALA A 52 -21.50 14.26 0.65
C ALA A 52 -21.70 13.81 2.11
N ARG A 53 -22.79 13.09 2.41
CA ARG A 53 -23.03 12.53 3.75
C ARG A 53 -22.01 11.45 4.04
N TRP A 54 -21.73 10.58 3.07
CA TRP A 54 -20.69 9.57 3.21
C TRP A 54 -19.33 10.21 3.48
N GLU A 55 -18.95 11.25 2.72
CA GLU A 55 -17.65 11.91 2.92
C GLU A 55 -17.52 12.49 4.33
N LYS A 56 -18.59 13.09 4.86
CA LYS A 56 -18.61 13.62 6.24
C LYS A 56 -18.44 12.50 7.28
N GLU A 57 -19.25 11.44 7.19
CA GLU A 57 -19.19 10.33 8.14
C GLU A 57 -17.86 9.57 8.05
N ARG A 58 -17.30 9.44 6.83
CA ARG A 58 -15.99 8.86 6.56
C ARG A 58 -14.89 9.61 7.33
N THR A 59 -14.87 10.94 7.26
CA THR A 59 -13.88 11.76 7.97
C THR A 59 -13.97 11.55 9.48
N VAL A 60 -15.18 11.66 10.06
CA VAL A 60 -15.41 11.46 11.50
C VAL A 60 -14.96 10.06 11.94
N PHE A 61 -15.26 9.03 11.13
CA PHE A 61 -14.87 7.67 11.43
C PHE A 61 -13.35 7.49 11.42
N LEU A 62 -12.63 8.08 10.44
CA LEU A 62 -11.17 7.99 10.36
C LEU A 62 -10.47 8.79 11.47
N GLU A 63 -11.02 9.91 11.90
CA GLU A 63 -10.51 10.66 13.06
C GLU A 63 -10.59 9.82 14.34
N SER A 64 -11.68 9.10 14.53
CA SER A 64 -11.87 8.21 15.68
C SER A 64 -11.11 6.88 15.56
N ASN A 65 -10.74 6.50 14.33
CA ASN A 65 -10.09 5.24 14.01
C ASN A 65 -8.85 5.48 13.11
N PRO A 66 -7.80 6.13 13.63
CA PRO A 66 -6.69 6.62 12.80
C PRO A 66 -5.75 5.52 12.29
N LEU A 67 -5.85 4.30 12.82
CA LEU A 67 -4.93 3.20 12.51
C LEU A 67 -5.58 2.12 11.63
N CYS A 68 -4.82 1.63 10.67
CA CYS A 68 -5.21 0.51 9.81
C CYS A 68 -5.40 -0.76 10.65
N VAL A 69 -6.62 -1.30 10.67
CA VAL A 69 -6.96 -2.47 11.49
C VAL A 69 -6.17 -3.71 11.08
N ASP A 70 -5.85 -3.85 9.80
CA ASP A 70 -5.12 -5.00 9.28
C ASP A 70 -3.62 -4.97 9.65
N HIS A 71 -2.98 -3.79 9.66
CA HIS A 71 -1.62 -3.64 10.20
C HIS A 71 -1.60 -3.83 11.71
N LYS A 72 -2.58 -3.25 12.43
CA LYS A 72 -2.73 -3.41 13.88
C LYS A 72 -2.82 -4.89 14.30
N LYS A 73 -3.61 -5.71 13.58
CA LYS A 73 -3.71 -7.16 13.79
C LYS A 73 -2.38 -7.89 13.64
N ARG A 74 -1.47 -7.36 12.83
CA ARG A 74 -0.13 -7.90 12.58
C ARG A 74 0.95 -7.29 13.49
N GLY A 75 0.59 -6.42 14.42
CA GLY A 75 1.52 -5.74 15.34
C GLY A 75 2.23 -4.52 14.74
N TYR A 76 1.76 -4.00 13.61
CA TYR A 76 2.33 -2.81 12.97
C TYR A 76 1.43 -1.59 13.17
N ILE A 77 2.05 -0.40 13.17
CA ILE A 77 1.36 0.89 13.21
C ILE A 77 1.41 1.49 11.80
N GLU A 78 0.23 1.75 11.24
CA GLU A 78 0.06 2.36 9.93
C GLU A 78 -1.22 3.20 9.93
N VAL A 79 -1.21 4.35 9.28
CA VAL A 79 -2.35 5.27 9.27
C VAL A 79 -3.44 4.73 8.34
N ALA A 80 -4.69 4.76 8.79
CA ALA A 80 -5.84 4.47 7.96
C ALA A 80 -6.16 5.67 7.06
N THR A 81 -6.33 5.41 5.77
CA THR A 81 -6.64 6.45 4.77
C THR A 81 -7.95 6.21 4.06
N VAL A 82 -8.57 5.04 4.24
CA VAL A 82 -9.85 4.68 3.65
C VAL A 82 -10.74 3.95 4.66
N VAL A 83 -12.05 4.12 4.50
CA VAL A 83 -13.06 3.34 5.20
C VAL A 83 -13.55 2.29 4.24
N ASP A 84 -13.49 1.04 4.67
CA ASP A 84 -13.90 -0.13 3.91
C ASP A 84 -15.09 -0.83 4.58
N HIS A 85 -15.93 -1.48 3.78
CA HIS A 85 -17.01 -2.32 4.29
C HIS A 85 -16.48 -3.74 4.54
N ILE A 86 -16.57 -4.24 5.78
CA ILE A 86 -16.14 -5.60 6.16
C ILE A 86 -16.88 -6.63 5.30
N VAL A 87 -18.20 -6.51 5.22
CA VAL A 87 -19.06 -7.25 4.29
C VAL A 87 -19.45 -6.31 3.16
N PRO A 88 -19.13 -6.64 1.89
CA PRO A 88 -19.50 -5.82 0.75
C PRO A 88 -21.01 -5.62 0.66
N HIS A 89 -21.46 -4.36 0.68
CA HIS A 89 -22.88 -4.03 0.76
C HIS A 89 -23.69 -4.41 -0.50
N LYS A 90 -23.04 -4.55 -1.69
CA LYS A 90 -23.68 -4.98 -2.96
C LYS A 90 -24.98 -4.25 -3.34
N GLY A 91 -25.15 -3.01 -2.90
CA GLY A 91 -26.34 -2.19 -3.12
C GLY A 91 -27.31 -2.11 -1.93
N ASP A 92 -27.14 -2.93 -0.90
CA ASP A 92 -27.87 -2.83 0.36
C ASP A 92 -27.48 -1.53 1.08
N LYS A 93 -28.47 -0.67 1.34
CA LYS A 93 -28.27 0.62 2.00
C LYS A 93 -28.17 0.51 3.51
N GLN A 94 -28.82 -0.46 4.14
CA GLN A 94 -28.71 -0.65 5.58
C GLN A 94 -27.30 -1.13 5.92
N LEU A 95 -26.81 -2.12 5.17
CA LEU A 95 -25.46 -2.65 5.33
C LEU A 95 -24.37 -1.62 4.93
N PHE A 96 -24.67 -0.70 4.02
CA PHE A 96 -23.78 0.41 3.67
C PHE A 96 -23.59 1.39 4.84
N TRP A 97 -24.67 1.72 5.54
CA TRP A 97 -24.70 2.70 6.64
C TRP A 97 -24.46 2.09 8.02
N ASP A 98 -24.35 0.77 8.13
CA ASP A 98 -23.97 0.09 9.36
C ASP A 98 -22.50 0.37 9.70
N LYS A 99 -22.27 1.20 10.72
CA LYS A 99 -20.93 1.56 11.21
C LYS A 99 -20.18 0.36 11.78
N LEU A 100 -20.86 -0.68 12.25
CA LEU A 100 -20.23 -1.92 12.69
C LEU A 100 -19.67 -2.72 11.51
N ASN A 101 -20.19 -2.48 10.31
CA ASN A 101 -19.68 -3.03 9.07
C ASN A 101 -18.53 -2.19 8.48
N TRP A 102 -18.11 -1.09 9.12
CA TRP A 102 -16.99 -0.27 8.65
C TRP A 102 -15.67 -0.69 9.30
N GLN A 103 -14.58 -0.62 8.54
CA GLN A 103 -13.23 -0.81 9.06
C GLN A 103 -12.23 0.22 8.50
N PRO A 104 -11.29 0.69 9.33
CA PRO A 104 -10.23 1.60 8.92
C PRO A 104 -9.10 0.83 8.24
N LEU A 105 -8.78 1.15 6.98
CA LEU A 105 -7.68 0.52 6.24
C LEU A 105 -6.75 1.58 5.63
N CYS A 106 -5.48 1.22 5.46
CA CYS A 106 -4.60 1.94 4.54
C CYS A 106 -4.84 1.46 3.11
N LYS A 107 -4.53 2.29 2.11
CA LYS A 107 -4.74 1.99 0.68
C LYS A 107 -4.20 0.62 0.26
N PRO A 108 -2.97 0.20 0.62
CA PRO A 108 -2.46 -1.13 0.25
C PRO A 108 -3.29 -2.29 0.82
N CYS A 109 -3.77 -2.19 2.06
CA CYS A 109 -4.57 -3.25 2.69
C CYS A 109 -5.97 -3.33 2.09
N HIS A 110 -6.60 -2.18 1.85
CA HIS A 110 -7.88 -2.10 1.15
C HIS A 110 -7.82 -2.73 -0.25
N ASP A 111 -6.77 -2.40 -1.00
CA ASP A 111 -6.62 -2.91 -2.36
C ASP A 111 -6.36 -4.42 -2.39
N ARG A 112 -5.59 -4.93 -1.41
CA ARG A 112 -5.40 -6.38 -1.22
C ARG A 112 -6.71 -7.09 -0.86
N LYS A 113 -7.55 -6.50 0.00
CA LYS A 113 -8.87 -7.05 0.33
C LYS A 113 -9.76 -7.09 -0.91
N THR A 114 -9.87 -5.97 -1.62
CA THR A 114 -10.64 -5.86 -2.87
C THR A 114 -10.22 -6.93 -3.87
N ALA A 115 -8.91 -7.07 -4.11
CA ALA A 115 -8.37 -8.11 -4.98
C ALA A 115 -8.78 -9.54 -4.59
N THR A 116 -8.83 -9.81 -3.29
CA THR A 116 -9.16 -11.12 -2.72
C THR A 116 -10.67 -11.40 -2.84
N GLU A 117 -11.50 -10.41 -2.51
CA GLU A 117 -12.96 -10.50 -2.56
C GLU A 117 -13.50 -10.56 -4.00
N ASP A 118 -12.88 -9.83 -4.92
CA ASP A 118 -13.25 -9.80 -6.35
C ASP A 118 -12.76 -11.02 -7.15
N ARG A 119 -12.20 -12.05 -6.47
CA ARG A 119 -11.70 -13.30 -7.09
C ARG A 119 -10.77 -13.08 -8.30
N GLY A 120 -9.78 -12.19 -8.17
CA GLY A 120 -8.59 -12.21 -9.02
C GLY A 120 -8.54 -11.26 -10.22
N ALA A 121 -9.39 -10.25 -10.32
CA ALA A 121 -9.31 -9.27 -11.43
C ALA A 121 -8.17 -8.24 -11.28
N TRP A 122 -7.66 -8.02 -10.06
CA TRP A 122 -6.59 -7.07 -9.79
C TRP A 122 -5.55 -7.71 -8.87
N VAL A 123 -4.34 -7.94 -9.39
CA VAL A 123 -3.17 -8.20 -8.54
C VAL A 123 -2.59 -6.86 -8.14
N PRO A 124 -2.45 -6.54 -6.84
CA PRO A 124 -1.67 -5.39 -6.43
C PRO A 124 -0.31 -5.48 -7.10
N GLN A 125 0.06 -4.44 -7.84
CA GLN A 125 1.46 -4.26 -8.23
C GLN A 125 2.22 -3.91 -6.95
N TYR A 126 2.45 -4.91 -6.11
CA TYR A 126 3.46 -4.82 -5.09
C TYR A 126 4.77 -4.75 -5.88
N THR A 127 5.37 -3.57 -5.94
CA THR A 127 6.81 -3.53 -6.18
C THR A 127 7.40 -4.28 -4.99
N PRO A 128 8.02 -5.46 -5.19
CA PRO A 128 8.78 -6.07 -4.12
C PRO A 128 9.72 -4.99 -3.63
N SER A 129 9.69 -4.70 -2.32
CA SER A 129 10.73 -3.86 -1.77
C SER A 129 12.06 -4.45 -2.24
N LYS A 130 12.92 -3.65 -2.88
CA LYS A 130 14.29 -4.09 -3.17
C LYS A 130 15.06 -4.47 -1.88
N ALA A 131 14.47 -4.20 -0.71
CA ALA A 131 14.95 -4.67 0.57
C ALA A 131 15.15 -6.18 0.52
N ASN A 132 16.40 -6.58 0.67
CA ASN A 132 16.78 -7.97 0.82
C ASN A 132 16.21 -8.48 2.15
N LEU A 133 15.19 -9.35 2.09
CA LEU A 133 14.55 -9.95 3.28
C LEU A 133 15.52 -10.81 4.10
N ASN A 134 16.63 -11.24 3.49
CA ASN A 134 17.71 -12.00 4.12
C ASN A 134 18.89 -11.08 4.54
N SER A 135 18.68 -9.76 4.60
CA SER A 135 19.70 -8.82 5.02
C SER A 135 19.97 -8.99 6.51
N ILE A 136 21.11 -9.59 6.84
CA ILE A 136 21.59 -9.76 8.21
C ILE A 136 22.33 -8.51 8.64
N ASN A 137 22.16 -8.09 9.88
CA ASN A 137 22.90 -6.98 10.46
C ASN A 137 24.42 -7.28 10.50
N PRO A 138 25.28 -6.46 9.85
CA PRO A 138 26.73 -6.65 9.85
C PRO A 138 27.48 -5.83 10.91
N PHE A 139 26.77 -5.12 11.80
CA PHE A 139 27.35 -4.21 12.78
C PHE A 139 27.26 -4.75 14.20
N PHE A 140 28.26 -4.40 15.00
CA PHE A 140 28.39 -4.76 16.40
C PHE A 140 28.56 -3.51 17.26
N ALA A 141 28.31 -3.63 18.56
CA ALA A 141 28.56 -2.54 19.50
C ALA A 141 30.04 -2.09 19.43
N GLY A 142 30.26 -0.79 19.34
CA GLY A 142 31.55 -0.15 19.14
C GLY A 142 31.87 0.21 17.68
N ASP A 143 31.12 -0.29 16.69
CA ASP A 143 31.33 0.09 15.30
C ASP A 143 30.99 1.57 15.04
N GLN A 144 31.80 2.24 14.21
CA GLN A 144 31.49 3.56 13.68
C GLN A 144 30.76 3.46 12.34
N VAL A 145 29.64 4.17 12.23
CA VAL A 145 28.75 4.09 11.07
C VAL A 145 28.28 5.46 10.59
N GLN A 146 27.97 5.55 9.30
CA GLN A 146 27.40 6.73 8.64
C GLN A 146 26.02 6.40 8.06
N ALA A 147 25.10 7.35 8.13
CA ALA A 147 23.79 7.25 7.50
C ALA A 147 23.90 7.29 5.96
N THR A 148 23.10 6.48 5.27
CA THR A 148 23.19 6.33 3.79
C THR A 148 21.88 6.61 3.06
N THR A 149 20.81 6.91 3.79
CA THR A 149 19.46 7.02 3.21
C THR A 149 18.75 8.28 3.69
N GLY A 150 17.91 8.85 2.83
CA GLY A 150 17.08 10.02 3.17
C GLY A 150 16.27 9.83 4.44
N VAL A 151 15.68 8.64 4.65
CA VAL A 151 14.93 8.31 5.87
C VAL A 151 15.79 8.46 7.13
N ALA A 152 17.06 8.04 7.06
CA ALA A 152 17.97 8.15 8.20
C ALA A 152 18.40 9.60 8.45
N PHE A 153 18.70 10.35 7.38
CA PHE A 153 19.03 11.78 7.46
C PHE A 153 17.87 12.59 8.09
N GLU A 154 16.64 12.35 7.65
CA GLU A 154 15.45 13.02 8.20
C GLU A 154 15.17 12.61 9.65
N THR A 155 15.30 11.31 9.97
CA THR A 155 14.97 10.79 11.31
C THR A 155 15.97 11.24 12.37
N MET A 156 17.26 11.27 12.03
CA MET A 156 18.34 11.63 12.96
C MET A 156 18.77 13.10 12.82
N GLN A 157 18.14 13.85 11.91
CA GLN A 157 18.51 15.23 11.58
C GLN A 157 20.00 15.39 11.25
N CYS A 158 20.54 14.44 10.48
CA CYS A 158 21.96 14.34 10.18
C CYS A 158 22.26 14.41 8.68
N SER A 159 23.55 14.51 8.36
CA SER A 159 24.12 14.46 7.02
C SER A 159 24.84 13.13 6.75
N GLU A 160 25.35 12.96 5.53
CA GLU A 160 26.15 11.79 5.13
C GLU A 160 27.57 11.78 5.74
N TYR A 161 27.99 12.88 6.35
CA TYR A 161 29.32 13.03 6.96
C TYR A 161 29.32 12.72 8.46
N ASP A 162 28.15 12.70 9.09
CA ASP A 162 28.03 12.47 10.52
C ASP A 162 28.31 11.01 10.87
N ILE A 163 29.13 10.83 11.91
CA ILE A 163 29.57 9.52 12.39
C ILE A 163 28.83 9.21 13.69
N PHE A 164 28.26 8.01 13.74
CA PHE A 164 27.58 7.48 14.90
C PHE A 164 28.30 6.25 15.44
N THR A 165 28.19 6.02 16.73
CA THR A 165 28.72 4.81 17.38
C THR A 165 27.58 3.84 17.65
N VAL A 166 27.71 2.60 17.19
CA VAL A 166 26.75 1.53 17.50
C VAL A 166 26.88 1.16 18.97
N ILE A 167 25.80 1.26 19.74
CA ILE A 167 25.79 0.89 21.17
C ILE A 167 25.10 -0.45 21.42
N GLU A 168 24.13 -0.81 20.58
CA GLU A 168 23.39 -2.06 20.65
C GLU A 168 23.01 -2.49 19.23
N SER A 169 22.90 -3.78 19.01
CA SER A 169 22.49 -4.34 17.71
C SER A 169 21.56 -5.53 17.93
N ASP A 170 20.53 -5.64 17.10
CA ASP A 170 19.69 -6.83 16.97
C ASP A 170 19.80 -7.41 15.55
N SER A 171 19.06 -8.48 15.24
CA SER A 171 19.14 -9.14 13.92
C SER A 171 18.83 -8.24 12.71
N LYS A 172 18.10 -7.14 12.90
CA LYS A 172 17.58 -6.26 11.82
C LYS A 172 17.80 -4.76 12.08
N SER A 173 18.04 -4.34 13.31
CA SER A 173 18.19 -2.94 13.68
C SER A 173 19.45 -2.72 14.50
N ILE A 174 19.98 -1.50 14.42
CA ILE A 174 21.07 -1.04 15.26
C ILE A 174 20.63 0.19 16.01
N VAL A 175 21.14 0.30 17.23
CA VAL A 175 21.03 1.47 18.07
C VAL A 175 22.35 2.21 17.96
N VAL A 176 22.27 3.45 17.50
CA VAL A 176 23.42 4.30 17.28
C VAL A 176 23.33 5.53 18.17
N LYS A 177 24.49 6.05 18.54
CA LYS A 177 24.65 7.23 19.36
C LYS A 177 25.43 8.29 18.59
N ASP A 178 24.94 9.53 18.61
CA ASP A 178 25.62 10.66 17.99
C ASP A 178 26.62 11.34 18.97
N GLN A 179 27.22 12.46 18.53
CA GLN A 179 28.17 13.23 19.33
C GLN A 179 27.51 13.99 20.50
N ASP A 180 26.22 14.30 20.37
CA ASP A 180 25.42 14.98 21.37
C ASP A 180 24.75 13.99 22.35
N GLU A 181 25.16 12.72 22.28
CA GLU A 181 24.71 11.62 23.11
C GLU A 181 23.25 11.18 22.88
N TRP A 182 22.63 11.62 21.79
CA TRP A 182 21.29 11.17 21.38
C TRP A 182 21.36 9.77 20.80
N VAL A 183 20.29 9.01 21.07
CA VAL A 183 20.20 7.60 20.72
C VAL A 183 19.10 7.38 19.69
N HIS A 184 19.46 6.71 18.60
CA HIS A 184 18.54 6.40 17.50
C HIS A 184 18.54 4.90 17.21
N ARG A 185 17.36 4.33 16.99
CA ARG A 185 17.20 2.92 16.58
C ARG A 185 16.62 2.86 15.18
N LEU A 186 17.39 2.34 14.22
CA LEU A 186 16.99 2.20 12.82
C LEU A 186 17.42 0.84 12.25
N HIS A 187 16.78 0.41 11.16
CA HIS A 187 17.19 -0.81 10.45
C HIS A 187 18.64 -0.68 9.94
N HIS A 188 19.43 -1.75 10.04
CA HIS A 188 20.87 -1.70 9.73
C HIS A 188 21.19 -1.24 8.30
N SER A 189 20.29 -1.50 7.36
CA SER A 189 20.43 -1.07 5.95
C SER A 189 20.49 0.45 5.75
N HIS A 190 20.16 1.25 6.77
CA HIS A 190 20.28 2.70 6.73
C HIS A 190 21.70 3.21 6.95
N PHE A 191 22.65 2.30 7.23
CA PHE A 191 24.00 2.63 7.62
C PHE A 191 25.05 1.91 6.77
N LYS A 192 26.23 2.51 6.70
CA LYS A 192 27.47 1.90 6.21
C LYS A 192 28.55 2.07 7.28
N ARG A 193 29.60 1.23 7.26
CA ARG A 193 30.79 1.49 8.08
C ARG A 193 31.41 2.83 7.64
N ALA A 194 31.76 3.65 8.63
CA ALA A 194 32.50 4.90 8.44
C ALA A 194 33.93 4.62 7.97
#